data_AF-A0A7S1K6A9-F1
#
_entry.id   AF-A0A7S1K6A9-F1
#
_cell.length_a   1.000
_cell.length_b   1.000
_cell.length_c   1.000
_cell.angle_alpha   90.00
_cell.angle_beta   90.00
_cell.angle_gamma   90.00
#
_symmetry.space_group_name_H-M   'P 1'
#
loop_
_entity.id
_entity.type
_entity.pdbx_description
1 polymer ?
#
loop_
_entity_poly.entity_id
_entity_poly.type
_entity_poly.pdbx_seq_one_letter_code
_entity_poly.pdbx_strand_id
1 'polypeptide(L)'
;MSDPEVPSAPVSVVRRPEPSAPPTQPPTQELKAPFAHRGRSTLLVCLTMWLAGCDDHLLPASFRALESDLKMHPTKLALLSFSQALFFALSLPFWGISADRSPRNAVLGIGCIMWGIMTCIFASSSAFVLMFIIRALNGIALGSVPPVGQSLLADMYGENERGMAFGWAHSAASLGRLVGGVTTTTISNRIYFKIHGWRLAFFAVGLLSLAMGIAIWFLLEETQWHKHPALRKRRRMGSFNSRTTPPLSRRQSVLESFAEVMNTEGDTFTGFARYLRVPSVLLLLSQGIFGNIPWSAFAFLTMYIQYCGVPDRIAALCMSGGLLAAACGGFIAGPIGD
;
A
#
# COMPACT_ATOMS: atom_id res chain seq x y z
N MET A 1 91.04 27.60 7.84
CA MET A 1 90.27 26.55 7.13
C MET A 1 88.83 27.00 7.15
N SER A 2 88.38 27.48 6.00
CA SER A 2 87.11 28.13 5.74
C SER A 2 86.12 27.08 5.21
N ASP A 3 85.09 26.74 5.99
CA ASP A 3 83.94 25.98 5.50
C ASP A 3 82.91 26.92 4.86
N PRO A 4 82.33 26.57 3.70
CA PRO A 4 81.44 27.46 2.96
C PRO A 4 80.01 27.45 3.51
N GLU A 5 79.42 28.63 3.67
CA GLU A 5 77.98 28.82 3.88
C GLU A 5 77.21 28.33 2.64
N VAL A 6 76.33 27.34 2.85
CA VAL A 6 75.32 26.94 1.85
C VAL A 6 74.12 27.87 1.99
N PRO A 7 73.65 28.55 0.92
CA PRO A 7 72.48 29.40 1.01
C PRO A 7 71.21 28.55 1.12
N SER A 8 70.41 28.77 2.16
CA SER A 8 69.08 28.16 2.31
C SER A 8 68.12 28.76 1.28
N ALA A 9 67.76 27.99 0.26
CA ALA A 9 66.71 28.36 -0.69
C ALA A 9 65.34 28.44 0.03
N PRO A 10 64.48 29.42 -0.30
CA PRO A 10 63.14 29.50 0.26
C PRO A 10 62.30 28.34 -0.28
N VAL A 11 61.75 27.52 0.62
CA VAL A 11 60.75 26.50 0.28
C VAL A 11 59.53 27.22 -0.29
N SER A 12 59.33 27.16 -1.60
CA SER A 12 58.11 27.62 -2.23
C SER A 12 56.96 26.71 -1.80
N VAL A 13 56.15 27.20 -0.87
CA VAL A 13 54.88 26.58 -0.53
C VAL A 13 54.01 26.63 -1.78
N VAL A 14 53.95 25.52 -2.52
CA VAL A 14 52.96 25.31 -3.57
C VAL A 14 51.60 25.38 -2.89
N ARG A 15 50.93 26.55 -2.95
CA ARG A 15 49.53 26.67 -2.54
C ARG A 15 48.75 25.65 -3.37
N ARG A 16 48.15 24.67 -2.69
CA ARG A 16 47.12 23.84 -3.34
C ARG A 16 46.09 24.80 -3.92
N PRO A 17 45.64 24.61 -5.17
CA PRO A 17 44.49 25.35 -5.66
C PRO A 17 43.34 25.13 -4.68
N GLU A 18 42.73 26.21 -4.22
CA GLU A 18 41.52 26.13 -3.41
C GLU A 18 40.52 25.23 -4.14
N PRO A 19 39.84 24.30 -3.45
CA PRO A 19 38.78 23.53 -4.08
C PRO A 19 37.78 24.54 -4.61
N SER A 20 37.68 24.63 -5.95
CA SER A 20 36.68 25.42 -6.63
C SER A 20 35.33 25.14 -5.98
N ALA A 21 34.69 26.19 -5.46
CA ALA A 21 33.36 26.08 -4.87
C ALA A 21 32.49 25.19 -5.78
N PRO A 22 31.80 24.17 -5.25
CA PRO A 22 30.96 23.32 -6.08
C PRO A 22 30.03 24.24 -6.88
N PRO A 23 29.84 23.98 -8.19
CA PRO A 23 28.98 24.82 -9.01
C PRO A 23 27.65 24.93 -8.29
N THR A 24 27.24 26.17 -8.01
CA THR A 24 25.96 26.48 -7.38
C THR A 24 24.89 25.83 -8.25
N GLN A 25 24.43 24.64 -7.84
CA GLN A 25 23.35 23.98 -8.55
C GLN A 25 22.19 24.98 -8.49
N PRO A 26 21.57 25.34 -9.63
CA PRO A 26 20.36 26.14 -9.58
C PRO A 26 19.41 25.41 -8.62
N PRO A 27 18.69 26.13 -7.76
CA PRO A 27 17.85 25.51 -6.73
C PRO A 27 17.06 24.41 -7.42
N THR A 28 17.21 23.18 -6.92
CA THR A 28 16.48 22.02 -7.39
C THR A 28 15.02 22.36 -7.20
N GLN A 29 14.41 23.05 -8.16
CA GLN A 29 12.97 23.18 -8.25
C GLN A 29 12.53 21.73 -8.36
N GLU A 30 12.07 21.19 -7.22
CA GLU A 30 11.35 19.93 -7.19
C GLU A 30 10.36 20.03 -8.34
N LEU A 31 10.60 19.25 -9.39
CA LEU A 31 9.77 19.27 -10.58
C LEU A 31 8.47 18.57 -10.21
N LYS A 32 7.65 19.18 -9.35
CA LYS A 32 6.34 18.69 -8.95
C LYS A 32 5.49 18.77 -10.19
N ALA A 33 5.24 17.61 -10.80
CA ALA A 33 4.30 17.49 -11.90
C ALA A 33 2.96 18.10 -11.44
N PRO A 34 2.43 19.13 -12.11
CA PRO A 34 1.14 19.68 -11.73
C PRO A 34 0.08 18.65 -12.07
N PHE A 35 -0.47 18.00 -11.05
CA PHE A 35 -1.78 17.36 -11.17
C PHE A 35 -2.80 18.48 -11.35
N ALA A 36 -3.39 18.59 -12.54
CA ALA A 36 -4.40 19.62 -12.82
C ALA A 36 -5.60 19.50 -11.85
N HIS A 37 -5.87 18.28 -11.36
CA HIS A 37 -6.91 18.01 -10.37
C HIS A 37 -6.39 17.22 -9.15
N ARG A 38 -5.33 17.71 -8.49
CA ARG A 38 -4.75 17.12 -7.26
C ARG A 38 -5.80 16.69 -6.23
N GLY A 39 -6.82 17.52 -6.00
CA GLY A 39 -7.91 17.22 -5.06
C GLY A 39 -8.75 16.01 -5.46
N ARG A 40 -9.08 15.86 -6.75
CA ARG A 40 -9.86 14.71 -7.26
C ARG A 40 -9.08 13.41 -7.12
N SER A 41 -7.80 13.40 -7.50
CA SER A 41 -6.95 12.21 -7.38
C SER A 41 -6.74 11.81 -5.92
N THR A 42 -6.54 12.78 -5.03
CA THR A 42 -6.46 12.54 -3.58
C THR A 42 -7.76 11.91 -3.07
N LEU A 43 -8.91 12.50 -3.42
CA LEU A 43 -10.22 11.99 -3.01
C LEU A 43 -10.44 10.55 -3.49
N LEU A 44 -10.12 10.23 -4.75
CA LEU A 44 -10.24 8.87 -5.29
C LEU A 44 -9.35 7.88 -4.52
N VAL A 45 -8.11 8.24 -4.21
CA VAL A 45 -7.22 7.39 -3.40
C VAL A 45 -7.79 7.21 -1.98
N CYS A 46 -8.23 8.28 -1.32
CA CYS A 46 -8.85 8.20 0.00
C CYS A 46 -10.13 7.34 0.01
N LEU A 47 -11.00 7.48 -1.00
CA LEU A 47 -12.20 6.65 -1.15
C LEU A 47 -11.85 5.18 -1.39
N THR A 48 -10.78 4.90 -2.14
CA THR A 48 -10.26 3.55 -2.33
C THR A 48 -9.74 2.96 -1.01
N MET A 49 -9.01 3.76 -0.22
CA MET A 49 -8.52 3.36 1.11
C MET A 49 -9.67 3.13 2.09
N TRP A 50 -10.69 3.98 2.05
CA TRP A 50 -11.93 3.80 2.81
C TRP A 50 -12.61 2.48 2.45
N LEU A 51 -12.77 2.21 1.17
CA LEU A 51 -13.40 0.97 0.72
C LEU A 51 -12.56 -0.26 1.10
N ALA A 52 -11.23 -0.16 1.03
CA ALA A 52 -10.33 -1.22 1.47
C ALA A 52 -10.48 -1.48 2.97
N GLY A 53 -10.64 -0.43 3.77
CA GLY A 53 -10.99 -0.55 5.19
C GLY A 53 -12.33 -1.25 5.42
N CYS A 54 -13.35 -0.99 4.60
CA CYS A 54 -14.64 -1.68 4.71
C CYS A 54 -14.49 -3.20 4.55
N ASP A 55 -13.74 -3.66 3.55
CA ASP A 55 -13.50 -5.09 3.28
C ASP A 55 -12.61 -5.76 4.35
N ASP A 56 -11.64 -5.02 4.90
CA ASP A 56 -10.77 -5.49 5.99
C ASP A 56 -11.58 -6.00 7.20
N HIS A 57 -12.68 -5.31 7.53
CA HIS A 57 -13.58 -5.70 8.62
C HIS A 57 -14.79 -6.55 8.20
N LEU A 58 -14.98 -6.79 6.90
CA LEU A 58 -16.15 -7.49 6.36
C LEU A 58 -16.20 -8.96 6.80
N LEU A 59 -15.07 -9.67 6.70
CA LEU A 59 -14.99 -11.08 7.13
C LEU A 59 -15.04 -11.21 8.66
N PRO A 60 -14.22 -10.50 9.46
CA PRO A 60 -14.28 -10.57 10.91
C PRO A 60 -15.68 -10.25 11.47
N ALA A 61 -16.35 -9.22 10.95
CA ALA A 61 -17.71 -8.84 11.33
C ALA A 61 -18.77 -9.89 10.98
N SER A 62 -18.45 -10.83 10.09
CA SER A 62 -19.34 -11.90 9.62
C SER A 62 -19.02 -13.26 10.25
N PHE A 63 -17.98 -13.39 11.10
CA PHE A 63 -17.56 -14.67 11.65
C PHE A 63 -18.69 -15.46 12.32
N ARG A 64 -19.48 -14.81 13.18
CA ARG A 64 -20.62 -15.47 13.84
C ARG A 64 -21.69 -15.93 12.84
N ALA A 65 -21.94 -15.14 11.82
CA ALA A 65 -22.90 -15.49 10.76
C ALA A 65 -22.41 -16.70 9.95
N LEU A 66 -21.14 -16.70 9.52
CA LEU A 66 -20.53 -17.83 8.80
C LEU A 66 -20.51 -19.11 9.65
N GLU A 67 -20.29 -19.00 10.95
CA GLU A 67 -20.38 -20.14 11.85
C GLU A 67 -21.82 -20.68 11.92
N SER A 68 -22.82 -19.82 12.09
CA SER A 68 -24.22 -20.25 12.19
C SER A 68 -24.77 -20.85 10.88
N ASP A 69 -24.39 -20.29 9.74
CA ASP A 69 -24.91 -20.66 8.41
C ASP A 69 -24.14 -21.85 7.81
N LEU A 70 -22.81 -21.81 7.84
CA LEU A 70 -21.95 -22.82 7.21
C LEU A 70 -21.35 -23.81 8.21
N LYS A 71 -21.68 -23.72 9.50
CA LYS A 71 -21.14 -24.55 10.59
C LYS A 71 -19.61 -24.54 10.62
N MET A 72 -19.01 -23.39 10.32
CA MET A 72 -17.56 -23.23 10.28
C MET A 72 -16.98 -23.04 11.67
N HIS A 73 -16.14 -23.99 12.10
CA HIS A 73 -15.36 -23.85 13.34
C HIS A 73 -14.46 -22.59 13.27
N PRO A 74 -14.22 -21.89 14.40
CA PRO A 74 -13.35 -20.71 14.45
C PRO A 74 -11.97 -20.89 13.81
N THR A 75 -11.39 -22.09 13.86
CA THR A 75 -10.13 -22.43 13.16
C THR A 75 -10.22 -22.23 11.65
N LYS A 76 -11.34 -22.59 11.01
CA LYS A 76 -11.56 -22.38 9.57
C LYS A 76 -11.70 -20.90 9.26
N LEU A 77 -12.36 -20.13 10.11
CA LEU A 77 -12.50 -18.68 9.97
C LEU A 77 -11.14 -17.97 10.08
N ALA A 78 -10.29 -18.42 11.02
CA ALA A 78 -8.90 -17.98 11.13
C ALA A 78 -8.10 -18.29 9.87
N LEU A 79 -8.24 -19.50 9.31
CA LEU A 79 -7.57 -19.90 8.06
C LEU A 79 -8.00 -19.03 6.86
N LEU A 80 -9.26 -18.61 6.77
CA LEU A 80 -9.72 -17.68 5.73
C LEU A 80 -9.08 -16.29 5.86
N SER A 81 -8.84 -15.83 7.10
CA SER A 81 -8.17 -14.55 7.38
C SER A 81 -6.67 -14.65 7.09
N PHE A 82 -6.04 -15.73 7.54
CA PHE A 82 -4.65 -16.05 7.27
C PHE A 82 -4.36 -16.15 5.77
N SER A 83 -5.22 -16.82 5.00
CA SER A 83 -5.07 -16.95 3.55
C SER A 83 -4.97 -15.59 2.86
N GLN A 84 -5.89 -14.67 3.13
CA GLN A 84 -5.82 -13.32 2.56
C GLN A 84 -4.55 -12.59 2.99
N ALA A 85 -4.22 -12.61 4.28
CA ALA A 85 -3.05 -11.90 4.82
C ALA A 85 -1.73 -12.40 4.23
N LEU A 86 -1.56 -13.73 4.10
CA LEU A 86 -0.37 -14.34 3.53
C LEU A 86 -0.18 -13.92 2.07
N PHE A 87 -1.22 -14.07 1.25
CA PHE A 87 -1.13 -13.77 -0.18
C PHE A 87 -1.10 -12.27 -0.46
N PHE A 88 -1.72 -11.46 0.39
CA PHE A 88 -1.52 -10.00 0.41
C PHE A 88 -0.03 -9.67 0.57
N ALA A 89 0.62 -10.19 1.63
CA ALA A 89 2.03 -9.92 1.91
C ALA A 89 2.97 -10.38 0.78
N LEU A 90 2.74 -11.59 0.24
CA LEU A 90 3.52 -12.13 -0.87
C LEU A 90 3.37 -11.30 -2.16
N SER A 91 2.23 -10.64 -2.36
CA SER A 91 1.96 -9.84 -3.56
C SER A 91 2.55 -8.42 -3.51
N LEU A 92 2.92 -7.90 -2.34
CA LEU A 92 3.38 -6.51 -2.19
C LEU A 92 4.58 -6.15 -3.08
N PRO A 93 5.66 -6.97 -3.19
CA PRO A 93 6.77 -6.66 -4.07
C PRO A 93 6.36 -6.59 -5.54
N PHE A 94 5.50 -7.50 -5.97
CA PHE A 94 4.98 -7.55 -7.33
C PHE A 94 4.22 -6.26 -7.68
N TRP A 95 3.31 -5.82 -6.79
CA TRP A 95 2.55 -4.58 -7.00
C TRP A 95 3.41 -3.32 -6.92
N GLY A 96 4.41 -3.28 -6.04
CA GLY A 96 5.37 -2.19 -5.97
C GLY A 96 6.13 -2.00 -7.29
N ILE A 97 6.67 -3.09 -7.85
CA ILE A 97 7.37 -3.07 -9.15
C ILE A 97 6.41 -2.68 -10.28
N SER A 98 5.18 -3.18 -10.25
CA SER A 98 4.15 -2.84 -11.23
C SER A 98 3.82 -1.34 -11.21
N ALA A 99 3.68 -0.75 -10.03
CA ALA A 99 3.40 0.68 -9.83
C ALA A 99 4.50 1.62 -10.36
N ASP A 100 5.74 1.13 -10.42
CA ASP A 100 6.90 1.89 -10.92
C ASP A 100 7.07 1.82 -12.44
N ARG A 101 6.54 0.78 -13.08
CA ARG A 101 6.74 0.51 -14.52
C ARG A 101 5.50 0.75 -15.37
N SER A 102 4.32 0.62 -14.78
CA SER A 102 3.02 0.74 -15.44
C SER A 102 2.29 1.99 -14.94
N PRO A 103 1.35 2.55 -15.75
CA PRO A 103 0.54 3.67 -15.31
C PRO A 103 -0.25 3.27 -14.07
N ARG A 104 -0.10 4.05 -12.99
CA ARG A 104 -0.61 3.71 -11.66
C ARG A 104 -2.13 3.66 -11.62
N ASN A 105 -2.82 4.43 -12.47
CA ASN A 105 -4.27 4.33 -12.61
C ASN A 105 -4.73 2.96 -13.11
N ALA A 106 -4.02 2.36 -14.07
CA ALA A 106 -4.32 1.02 -14.56
C ALA A 106 -4.01 -0.05 -13.51
N VAL A 107 -2.85 0.06 -12.83
CA VAL A 107 -2.45 -0.88 -11.77
C VAL A 107 -3.47 -0.89 -10.63
N LEU A 108 -3.82 0.29 -10.11
CA LEU A 108 -4.79 0.43 -9.03
C LEU A 108 -6.21 0.03 -9.47
N GLY A 109 -6.62 0.42 -10.67
CA GLY A 109 -7.93 0.09 -11.24
C GLY A 109 -8.13 -1.43 -11.42
N ILE A 110 -7.15 -2.12 -12.02
CA ILE A 110 -7.18 -3.58 -12.21
C ILE A 110 -7.21 -4.28 -10.84
N GLY A 111 -6.37 -3.85 -9.91
CA GLY A 111 -6.36 -4.39 -8.55
C GLY A 111 -7.72 -4.27 -7.86
N CYS A 112 -8.37 -3.10 -7.97
CA CYS A 112 -9.69 -2.88 -7.39
C CYS A 112 -10.78 -3.72 -8.06
N ILE A 113 -10.75 -3.86 -9.39
CA ILE A 113 -11.68 -4.71 -10.14
C ILE A 113 -11.51 -6.17 -9.73
N MET A 114 -10.28 -6.69 -9.74
CA MET A 114 -10.00 -8.07 -9.34
C MET A 114 -10.46 -8.34 -7.90
N TRP A 115 -10.17 -7.41 -6.99
CA TRP A 115 -10.59 -7.48 -5.59
C TRP A 115 -12.12 -7.55 -5.47
N GLY A 116 -12.85 -6.64 -6.14
CA GLY A 116 -14.31 -6.63 -6.15
C GLY A 116 -14.93 -7.92 -6.72
N ILE A 117 -14.37 -8.46 -7.81
CA ILE A 117 -14.81 -9.76 -8.36
C ILE A 117 -14.63 -10.86 -7.33
N MET A 118 -13.44 -10.96 -6.70
CA MET A 118 -13.18 -11.99 -5.70
C MET A 118 -14.13 -11.87 -4.50
N THR A 119 -14.43 -10.65 -4.02
CA THR A 119 -15.37 -10.41 -2.93
C THR A 119 -16.80 -10.85 -3.31
N CYS A 120 -17.25 -10.60 -4.54
CA CYS A 120 -18.55 -11.09 -5.04
C CYS A 120 -18.59 -12.63 -5.16
N ILE A 121 -17.54 -13.26 -5.69
CA ILE A 121 -17.49 -14.73 -5.79
C ILE A 121 -17.48 -15.36 -4.38
N PHE A 122 -16.79 -14.73 -3.42
CA PHE A 122 -16.81 -15.17 -2.01
C PHE A 122 -18.24 -15.17 -1.44
N ALA A 123 -19.03 -14.13 -1.72
CA ALA A 123 -20.43 -14.05 -1.28
C ALA A 123 -21.30 -15.20 -1.80
N SER A 124 -21.06 -15.66 -3.03
CA SER A 124 -21.78 -16.80 -3.62
C SER A 124 -21.29 -18.18 -3.15
N SER A 125 -20.16 -18.24 -2.47
CA SER A 125 -19.50 -19.50 -2.12
C SER A 125 -19.98 -20.05 -0.79
N SER A 126 -20.09 -21.38 -0.72
CA SER A 126 -20.40 -22.12 0.52
C SER A 126 -19.39 -23.24 0.82
N ALA A 127 -18.52 -23.58 -0.14
CA ALA A 127 -17.49 -24.59 0.03
C ALA A 127 -16.21 -23.98 0.61
N PHE A 128 -15.73 -24.51 1.74
CA PHE A 128 -14.57 -23.97 2.45
C PHE A 128 -13.31 -23.86 1.57
N VAL A 129 -12.98 -24.89 0.78
CA VAL A 129 -11.78 -24.88 -0.07
C VAL A 129 -11.85 -23.77 -1.11
N LEU A 130 -13.01 -23.59 -1.74
CA LEU A 130 -13.22 -22.52 -2.70
C LEU A 130 -13.11 -21.15 -2.02
N MET A 131 -13.73 -20.97 -0.86
CA MET A 131 -13.62 -19.73 -0.07
C MET A 131 -12.16 -19.45 0.30
N PHE A 132 -11.38 -20.45 0.68
CA PHE A 132 -9.96 -20.31 1.00
C PHE A 132 -9.13 -19.82 -0.19
N ILE A 133 -9.36 -20.38 -1.38
CA ILE A 133 -8.69 -19.97 -2.63
C ILE A 133 -9.11 -18.55 -3.02
N ILE A 134 -10.41 -18.23 -2.95
CA ILE A 134 -10.91 -16.89 -3.27
C ILE A 134 -10.28 -15.86 -2.32
N ARG A 135 -10.12 -16.20 -1.03
CA ARG A 135 -9.45 -15.32 -0.05
C ARG A 135 -7.98 -15.09 -0.38
N ALA A 136 -7.27 -16.11 -0.86
CA ALA A 136 -5.90 -15.95 -1.35
C ALA A 136 -5.86 -14.98 -2.54
N LEU A 137 -6.70 -15.20 -3.56
CA LEU A 137 -6.77 -14.35 -4.74
C LEU A 137 -7.19 -12.90 -4.40
N ASN A 138 -8.13 -12.75 -3.47
CA ASN A 138 -8.55 -11.47 -2.92
C ASN A 138 -7.39 -10.74 -2.24
N GLY A 139 -6.57 -11.45 -1.46
CA GLY A 139 -5.34 -10.92 -0.84
C GLY A 139 -4.35 -10.40 -1.88
N ILE A 140 -4.10 -11.17 -2.94
CA ILE A 140 -3.27 -10.73 -4.07
C ILE A 140 -3.81 -9.42 -4.67
N ALA A 141 -5.11 -9.35 -4.95
CA ALA A 141 -5.70 -8.16 -5.57
C ALA A 141 -5.64 -6.93 -4.64
N LEU A 142 -5.96 -7.09 -3.35
CA LEU A 142 -5.95 -6.02 -2.37
C LEU A 142 -4.53 -5.48 -2.10
N GLY A 143 -3.50 -6.31 -2.29
CA GLY A 143 -2.09 -5.92 -2.17
C GLY A 143 -1.66 -4.78 -3.09
N SER A 144 -2.42 -4.51 -4.16
CA SER A 144 -2.19 -3.37 -5.05
C SER A 144 -2.48 -2.01 -4.40
N VAL A 145 -3.47 -1.94 -3.50
CA VAL A 145 -4.06 -0.68 -3.06
C VAL A 145 -3.09 0.15 -2.21
N PRO A 146 -2.49 -0.38 -1.12
CA PRO A 146 -1.60 0.41 -0.28
C PRO A 146 -0.34 0.95 -0.98
N PRO A 147 0.49 0.13 -1.66
CA PRO A 147 1.72 0.65 -2.25
C PRO A 147 1.46 1.64 -3.38
N VAL A 148 0.47 1.39 -4.23
CA VAL A 148 0.15 2.30 -5.35
C VAL A 148 -0.47 3.60 -4.83
N GLY A 149 -1.39 3.52 -3.86
CA GLY A 149 -2.04 4.70 -3.28
C GLY A 149 -1.07 5.58 -2.49
N GLN A 150 -0.20 5.00 -1.67
CA GLN A 150 0.83 5.75 -0.93
C GLN A 150 1.85 6.38 -1.90
N SER A 151 2.24 5.67 -2.96
CA SER A 151 3.13 6.22 -3.98
C SER A 151 2.49 7.39 -4.74
N LEU A 152 1.19 7.31 -5.06
CA LEU A 152 0.44 8.43 -5.66
C LEU A 152 0.36 9.65 -4.72
N LEU A 153 0.11 9.44 -3.43
CA LEU A 153 0.10 10.52 -2.44
C LEU A 153 1.49 11.14 -2.27
N ALA A 154 2.55 10.34 -2.22
CA ALA A 154 3.93 10.81 -2.12
C ALA A 154 4.36 11.67 -3.34
N ASP A 155 3.82 11.37 -4.52
CA ASP A 155 4.08 12.15 -5.74
C ASP A 155 3.21 13.42 -5.83
N MET A 156 2.02 13.42 -5.21
CA MET A 156 1.10 14.57 -5.18
C MET A 156 1.47 15.62 -4.12
N TYR A 157 2.06 15.19 -3.00
CA TYR A 157 2.36 16.04 -1.84
C TYR A 157 3.88 16.17 -1.65
N GLY A 158 4.33 17.38 -1.28
CA GLY A 158 5.73 17.65 -0.97
C GLY A 158 6.15 17.12 0.39
N GLU A 159 7.43 17.18 0.71
CA GLU A 159 7.98 16.66 1.99
C GLU A 159 7.24 17.18 3.23
N ASN A 160 6.87 18.47 3.25
CA ASN A 160 6.19 19.12 4.38
C ASN A 160 4.66 18.95 4.42
N GLU A 161 4.06 18.21 3.49
CA GLU A 161 2.60 17.96 3.44
C GLU A 161 2.27 16.47 3.27
N ARG A 162 3.29 15.60 3.29
CA ARG A 162 3.16 14.17 3.00
C ARG A 162 2.57 13.43 4.19
N GLY A 163 2.99 13.79 5.40
CA GLY A 163 2.43 13.31 6.66
C GLY A 163 0.93 13.55 6.71
N MET A 164 0.47 14.76 6.41
CA MET A 164 -0.96 15.09 6.33
C MET A 164 -1.69 14.22 5.30
N ALA A 165 -1.14 14.04 4.10
CA ALA A 165 -1.75 13.22 3.06
C ALA A 165 -1.87 11.74 3.45
N PHE A 166 -0.83 11.18 4.06
CA PHE A 166 -0.85 9.82 4.61
C PHE A 166 -1.82 9.70 5.80
N GLY A 167 -1.90 10.73 6.63
CA GLY A 167 -2.87 10.87 7.71
C GLY A 167 -4.31 10.79 7.20
N TRP A 168 -4.66 11.56 6.18
CA TRP A 168 -6.00 11.49 5.55
C TRP A 168 -6.31 10.12 4.96
N ALA A 169 -5.35 9.50 4.26
CA ALA A 169 -5.54 8.15 3.73
C ALA A 169 -5.75 7.11 4.83
N HIS A 170 -4.99 7.21 5.94
CA HIS A 170 -5.16 6.35 7.10
C HIS A 170 -6.51 6.57 7.78
N SER A 171 -6.91 7.83 8.00
CA SER A 171 -8.22 8.18 8.56
C SER A 171 -9.37 7.67 7.69
N ALA A 172 -9.24 7.79 6.36
CA ALA A 172 -10.22 7.25 5.43
C ALA A 172 -10.33 5.73 5.57
N ALA A 173 -9.21 5.00 5.60
CA ALA A 173 -9.21 3.55 5.83
C ALA A 173 -9.86 3.18 7.17
N SER A 174 -9.50 3.85 8.27
CA SER A 174 -10.06 3.60 9.61
C SER A 174 -11.56 3.91 9.70
N LEU A 175 -12.02 4.96 9.03
CA LEU A 175 -13.45 5.25 8.90
C LEU A 175 -14.17 4.18 8.05
N GLY A 176 -13.50 3.65 7.04
CA GLY A 176 -13.97 2.50 6.26
C GLY A 176 -14.16 1.27 7.12
N ARG A 177 -13.14 0.91 7.91
CA ARG A 177 -13.21 -0.19 8.89
C ARG A 177 -14.38 -0.02 9.85
N LEU A 178 -14.60 1.19 10.34
CA LEU A 178 -15.71 1.54 11.21
C LEU A 178 -17.06 1.26 10.56
N VAL A 179 -17.28 1.81 9.37
CA VAL A 179 -18.55 1.65 8.64
C VAL A 179 -18.74 0.19 8.24
N GLY A 180 -17.73 -0.45 7.64
CA GLY A 180 -17.76 -1.85 7.22
C GLY A 180 -18.04 -2.79 8.39
N GLY A 181 -17.34 -2.62 9.51
CA GLY A 181 -17.56 -3.42 10.72
C GLY A 181 -18.97 -3.26 11.29
N VAL A 182 -19.42 -2.02 11.53
CA VAL A 182 -20.72 -1.76 12.16
C VAL A 182 -21.88 -2.22 11.28
N THR A 183 -21.85 -1.87 9.98
CA THR A 183 -22.92 -2.24 9.04
C THR A 183 -22.98 -3.74 8.84
N THR A 184 -21.82 -4.39 8.65
CA THR A 184 -21.75 -5.84 8.44
C THR A 184 -22.20 -6.59 9.68
N THR A 185 -21.70 -6.27 10.87
CA THR A 185 -22.12 -6.96 12.11
C THR A 185 -23.62 -6.84 12.36
N THR A 186 -24.23 -5.70 12.02
CA THR A 186 -25.67 -5.48 12.22
C THR A 186 -26.54 -6.29 11.24
N ILE A 187 -26.03 -6.53 10.04
CA ILE A 187 -26.78 -7.16 8.94
C ILE A 187 -26.45 -8.65 8.85
N SER A 188 -25.25 -9.09 9.23
CA SER A 188 -24.68 -10.41 8.90
C SER A 188 -25.50 -11.59 9.43
N ASN A 189 -25.97 -11.51 10.68
CA ASN A 189 -26.76 -12.56 11.35
C ASN A 189 -28.24 -12.60 10.94
N ARG A 190 -28.71 -11.62 10.16
CA ARG A 190 -30.12 -11.51 9.75
C ARG A 190 -30.32 -12.13 8.37
N ILE A 191 -31.51 -12.67 8.13
CA ILE A 191 -31.90 -13.18 6.81
C ILE A 191 -32.80 -12.14 6.14
N TYR A 192 -32.40 -11.70 4.95
CA TYR A 192 -33.17 -10.77 4.12
C TYR A 192 -33.51 -11.48 2.83
N PHE A 193 -34.78 -11.50 2.43
CA PHE A 193 -35.22 -12.12 1.18
C PHE A 193 -34.73 -13.57 0.99
N LYS A 194 -34.69 -14.37 2.07
CA LYS A 194 -34.14 -15.75 2.11
C LYS A 194 -32.63 -15.86 1.85
N ILE A 195 -31.89 -14.74 1.89
CA ILE A 195 -30.43 -14.68 1.76
C ILE A 195 -29.84 -14.24 3.10
N HIS A 196 -28.78 -14.92 3.55
CA HIS A 196 -28.05 -14.50 4.74
C HIS A 196 -27.40 -13.13 4.51
N GLY A 197 -27.57 -12.22 5.46
CA GLY A 197 -27.16 -10.82 5.33
C GLY A 197 -25.66 -10.62 5.13
N TRP A 198 -24.82 -11.56 5.59
CA TRP A 198 -23.39 -11.52 5.30
C TRP A 198 -23.11 -11.60 3.81
N ARG A 199 -23.85 -12.41 3.04
CA ARG A 199 -23.68 -12.48 1.58
C ARG A 199 -24.03 -11.15 0.94
N LEU A 200 -25.09 -10.49 1.40
CA LEU A 200 -25.49 -9.17 0.89
C LEU A 200 -24.43 -8.11 1.19
N ALA A 201 -23.83 -8.13 2.38
CA ALA A 201 -22.74 -7.22 2.73
C ALA A 201 -21.53 -7.41 1.79
N PHE A 202 -21.13 -8.67 1.54
CA PHE A 202 -20.04 -8.96 0.61
C PHE A 202 -20.36 -8.58 -0.83
N PHE A 203 -21.57 -8.83 -1.32
CA PHE A 203 -21.98 -8.38 -2.65
C PHE A 203 -21.98 -6.85 -2.76
N ALA A 204 -22.49 -6.13 -1.75
CA ALA A 204 -22.53 -4.67 -1.76
C ALA A 204 -21.12 -4.06 -1.83
N VAL A 205 -20.20 -4.55 -0.98
CA VAL A 205 -18.80 -4.08 -0.99
C VAL A 205 -18.11 -4.48 -2.29
N GLY A 206 -18.27 -5.72 -2.75
CA GLY A 206 -17.66 -6.19 -4.01
C GLY A 206 -18.10 -5.39 -5.24
N LEU A 207 -19.39 -5.07 -5.35
CA LEU A 207 -19.92 -4.21 -6.42
C LEU A 207 -19.41 -2.77 -6.30
N LEU A 208 -19.31 -2.23 -5.09
CA LEU A 208 -18.74 -0.90 -4.87
C LEU A 208 -17.24 -0.87 -5.24
N SER A 209 -16.50 -1.95 -4.99
CA SER A 209 -15.08 -2.07 -5.36
C SER A 209 -14.89 -2.19 -6.87
N LEU A 210 -15.77 -2.91 -7.55
CA LEU A 210 -15.84 -2.94 -9.02
C LEU A 210 -16.09 -1.54 -9.59
N ALA A 211 -17.10 -0.84 -9.09
CA ALA A 211 -17.40 0.53 -9.51
C ALA A 211 -16.24 1.48 -9.24
N MET A 212 -15.58 1.34 -8.08
CA MET A 212 -14.41 2.14 -7.73
C MET A 212 -13.23 1.86 -8.66
N GLY A 213 -12.95 0.60 -9.00
CA GLY A 213 -11.88 0.27 -9.94
C GLY A 213 -12.11 0.82 -11.35
N ILE A 214 -13.36 0.80 -11.83
CA ILE A 214 -13.75 1.46 -13.09
C ILE A 214 -13.58 2.98 -12.97
N ALA A 215 -14.02 3.57 -11.85
CA ALA A 215 -13.87 5.01 -11.61
C ALA A 215 -12.40 5.44 -11.58
N ILE A 216 -11.52 4.66 -10.95
CA ILE A 216 -10.07 4.92 -10.93
C ILE A 216 -9.51 4.85 -12.36
N TRP A 217 -9.90 3.85 -13.14
CA TRP A 217 -9.42 3.69 -14.52
C TRP A 217 -9.68 4.94 -15.38
N PHE A 218 -10.86 5.55 -15.25
CA PHE A 218 -11.27 6.71 -16.06
C PHE A 218 -10.99 8.07 -15.43
N LEU A 219 -11.15 8.22 -14.12
CA LEU A 219 -11.08 9.53 -13.44
C LEU A 219 -9.75 9.82 -12.76
N LEU A 220 -8.94 8.80 -12.43
CA LEU A 220 -7.65 9.02 -11.79
C LEU A 220 -6.67 9.58 -12.81
N GLU A 221 -6.15 10.76 -12.50
CA GLU A 221 -5.18 11.42 -13.35
C GLU A 221 -3.81 10.74 -13.21
N GLU A 222 -3.28 10.22 -14.32
CA GLU A 222 -1.96 9.59 -14.31
C GLU A 222 -0.85 10.63 -14.11
N THR A 223 0.10 10.31 -13.23
CA THR A 223 1.30 11.12 -12.99
C THR A 223 2.02 11.47 -14.29
N GLN A 224 2.50 12.71 -14.43
CA GLN A 224 3.15 13.17 -15.67
C GLN A 224 4.46 12.43 -15.99
N TRP A 225 5.02 11.68 -15.04
CA TRP A 225 6.21 10.84 -15.19
C TRP A 225 6.02 9.73 -16.24
N HIS A 226 4.81 9.18 -16.36
CA HIS A 226 4.48 8.21 -17.40
C HIS A 226 4.16 8.87 -18.74
N LYS A 227 3.70 10.13 -18.72
CA LYS A 227 3.38 10.89 -19.94
C LYS A 227 4.61 11.49 -20.62
N HIS A 228 5.70 11.76 -19.89
CA HIS A 228 6.93 12.35 -20.42
C HIS A 228 8.20 11.50 -20.15
N PRO A 229 8.66 10.68 -21.12
CA PRO A 229 9.85 9.81 -20.97
C PRO A 229 11.13 10.56 -20.58
N ALA A 230 11.25 11.84 -20.97
CA ALA A 230 12.39 12.69 -20.65
C ALA A 230 12.54 12.98 -19.15
N LEU A 231 11.42 13.11 -18.43
CA LEU A 231 11.41 13.33 -16.98
C LEU A 231 11.77 12.05 -16.22
N ARG A 232 11.30 10.89 -16.72
CA ARG A 232 11.70 9.56 -16.22
C ARG A 232 13.20 9.32 -16.37
N LYS A 233 13.79 9.73 -17.50
CA LYS A 233 15.24 9.64 -17.76
C LYS A 233 16.05 10.56 -16.83
N ARG A 234 15.57 11.77 -16.54
CA ARG A 234 16.23 12.69 -15.58
C ARG A 234 16.19 12.19 -14.14
N ARG A 235 15.08 11.62 -13.65
CA ARG A 235 15.02 11.01 -12.30
C ARG A 235 15.94 9.79 -12.19
N ARG A 236 15.97 8.92 -13.22
CA ARG A 236 16.94 7.83 -13.29
C ARG A 236 18.37 8.37 -13.28
N MET A 237 18.71 9.36 -14.10
CA MET A 237 20.06 9.95 -14.13
C MET A 237 20.44 10.69 -12.83
N GLY A 238 19.50 11.30 -12.11
CA GLY A 238 19.76 11.90 -10.79
C GLY A 238 20.04 10.85 -9.70
N SER A 239 19.44 9.66 -9.82
CA SER A 239 19.75 8.49 -8.97
C SER A 239 20.93 7.65 -9.47
N PHE A 240 21.40 7.91 -10.69
CA PHE A 240 22.34 7.07 -11.44
C PHE A 240 23.52 7.91 -11.90
N ASN A 241 24.20 8.56 -10.96
CA ASN A 241 25.53 9.12 -11.22
C ASN A 241 26.63 8.04 -11.10
N SER A 242 26.29 6.76 -11.29
CA SER A 242 27.27 5.69 -11.49
C SER A 242 26.77 4.68 -12.54
N ARG A 243 27.49 4.65 -13.68
CA ARG A 243 27.57 3.58 -14.71
C ARG A 243 26.73 3.73 -15.98
N THR A 244 27.26 4.49 -16.93
CA THR A 244 26.96 4.46 -18.37
C THR A 244 26.61 3.08 -18.96
N THR A 245 25.47 2.98 -19.66
CA THR A 245 25.23 1.96 -20.71
C THR A 245 24.62 2.61 -21.97
N PRO A 246 24.99 2.14 -23.19
CA PRO A 246 24.60 2.74 -24.47
C PRO A 246 23.20 2.30 -24.95
N PRO A 247 22.58 3.00 -25.92
CA PRO A 247 21.20 2.72 -26.35
C PRO A 247 21.11 1.58 -27.38
N LEU A 248 20.18 0.63 -27.19
CA LEU A 248 19.89 -0.44 -28.14
C LEU A 248 18.54 -0.25 -28.85
N SER A 249 18.46 -0.84 -30.05
CA SER A 249 17.52 -0.55 -31.14
C SER A 249 16.14 -1.22 -31.02
N ARG A 250 15.16 -0.57 -31.66
CA ARG A 250 13.69 -0.63 -31.47
C ARG A 250 12.96 -1.94 -31.87
N ARG A 251 13.61 -3.09 -32.10
CA ARG A 251 12.92 -4.28 -32.68
C ARG A 251 13.06 -5.65 -31.99
N GLN A 252 13.65 -5.74 -30.79
CA GLN A 252 13.76 -7.02 -30.03
C GLN A 252 13.03 -7.02 -28.66
N SER A 253 12.00 -6.19 -28.50
CA SER A 253 11.59 -5.66 -27.19
C SER A 253 10.48 -6.38 -26.40
N VAL A 254 10.39 -7.71 -26.43
CA VAL A 254 9.43 -8.39 -25.53
C VAL A 254 10.11 -9.49 -24.74
N LEU A 255 10.72 -10.49 -25.39
CA LEU A 255 11.36 -11.59 -24.69
C LEU A 255 12.62 -11.16 -23.93
N GLU A 256 13.42 -10.26 -24.52
CA GLU A 256 14.57 -9.67 -23.81
C GLU A 256 14.12 -8.70 -22.72
N SER A 257 12.99 -8.01 -22.88
CA SER A 257 12.39 -7.20 -21.81
C SER A 257 11.87 -8.07 -20.67
N PHE A 258 11.29 -9.24 -20.94
CA PHE A 258 10.90 -10.23 -19.93
C PHE A 258 12.13 -10.87 -19.26
N ALA A 259 13.19 -11.17 -20.02
CA ALA A 259 14.45 -11.68 -19.47
C ALA A 259 15.20 -10.61 -18.65
N GLU A 260 15.15 -9.35 -19.06
CA GLU A 260 15.65 -8.20 -18.31
C GLU A 260 14.78 -7.93 -17.08
N VAL A 261 13.45 -8.14 -17.16
CA VAL A 261 12.56 -8.12 -15.99
C VAL A 261 13.01 -9.15 -14.96
N MET A 262 13.24 -10.41 -15.37
CA MET A 262 13.71 -11.47 -14.46
C MET A 262 15.17 -11.31 -14.01
N ASN A 263 16.07 -10.75 -14.83
CA ASN A 263 17.46 -10.50 -14.42
C ASN A 263 17.59 -9.27 -13.51
N THR A 264 16.73 -8.25 -13.65
CA THR A 264 16.67 -7.10 -12.73
C THR A 264 16.02 -7.48 -11.39
N GLU A 265 15.18 -8.51 -11.36
CA GLU A 265 14.64 -9.08 -10.10
C GLU A 265 15.77 -9.56 -9.18
N GLY A 266 16.85 -10.13 -9.74
CA GLY A 266 18.04 -10.53 -8.98
C GLY A 266 18.74 -9.35 -8.27
N ASP A 267 18.96 -8.23 -8.97
CA ASP A 267 19.58 -7.03 -8.39
C ASP A 267 18.68 -6.30 -7.39
N THR A 268 17.35 -6.29 -7.64
CA THR A 268 16.37 -5.66 -6.75
C THR A 268 16.19 -6.46 -5.45
N PHE A 269 16.16 -7.80 -5.55
CA PHE A 269 16.07 -8.69 -4.40
C PHE A 269 17.36 -8.69 -3.58
N THR A 270 18.52 -8.61 -4.23
CA THR A 270 19.82 -8.45 -3.56
C THR A 270 19.92 -7.10 -2.85
N GLY A 271 19.38 -6.03 -3.44
CA GLY A 271 19.21 -4.73 -2.79
C GLY A 271 18.30 -4.79 -1.55
N PHE A 272 17.15 -5.46 -1.66
CA PHE A 272 16.24 -5.70 -0.53
C PHE A 272 16.90 -6.49 0.60
N ALA A 273 17.62 -7.55 0.28
CA ALA A 273 18.36 -8.36 1.25
C ALA A 273 19.44 -7.55 2.00
N ARG A 274 19.99 -6.49 1.37
CA ARG A 274 20.91 -5.56 2.02
C ARG A 274 20.22 -4.68 3.06
N TYR A 275 18.97 -4.26 2.82
CA TYR A 275 18.17 -3.50 3.80
C TYR A 275 17.80 -4.32 5.03
N LEU A 276 17.56 -5.64 4.86
CA LEU A 276 17.29 -6.55 5.99
C LEU A 276 18.46 -6.70 6.96
N ARG A 277 19.66 -6.23 6.61
CA ARG A 277 20.84 -6.22 7.49
C ARG A 277 20.95 -4.95 8.34
N VAL A 278 20.13 -3.93 8.09
CA VAL A 278 20.16 -2.67 8.85
C VAL A 278 19.42 -2.87 10.18
N PRO A 279 20.05 -2.62 11.34
CA PRO A 279 19.42 -2.85 12.64
C PRO A 279 18.09 -2.10 12.81
N SER A 280 18.00 -0.85 12.34
CA SER A 280 16.76 -0.06 12.40
C SER A 280 15.61 -0.67 11.60
N VAL A 281 15.92 -1.25 10.43
CA VAL A 281 14.92 -1.96 9.61
C VAL A 281 14.47 -3.23 10.31
N LEU A 282 15.39 -3.98 10.91
CA LEU A 282 15.05 -5.20 11.65
C LEU A 282 14.19 -4.90 12.89
N LEU A 283 14.45 -3.80 13.59
CA LEU A 283 13.61 -3.34 14.70
C LEU A 283 12.20 -2.96 14.23
N LEU A 284 12.07 -2.23 13.12
CA LEU A 284 10.78 -1.90 12.52
C LEU A 284 10.00 -3.14 12.09
N LEU A 285 10.67 -4.11 11.46
CA LEU A 285 10.05 -5.38 11.08
C LEU A 285 9.62 -6.19 12.29
N SER A 286 10.47 -6.24 13.33
CA SER A 286 10.17 -6.95 14.58
C SER A 286 8.96 -6.31 15.27
N GLN A 287 8.94 -4.99 15.39
CA GLN A 287 7.79 -4.25 15.90
C GLN A 287 6.52 -4.54 15.09
N GLY A 288 6.61 -4.61 13.75
CA GLY A 288 5.49 -4.97 12.88
C GLY A 288 4.97 -6.38 13.14
N ILE A 289 5.86 -7.38 13.22
CA ILE A 289 5.50 -8.78 13.45
C ILE A 289 4.82 -8.95 14.81
N PHE A 290 5.46 -8.50 15.89
CA PHE A 290 4.92 -8.65 17.25
C PHE A 290 3.72 -7.74 17.49
N GLY A 291 3.75 -6.52 16.97
CA GLY A 291 2.68 -5.54 17.09
C GLY A 291 1.39 -5.95 16.38
N ASN A 292 1.46 -6.80 15.33
CA ASN A 292 0.28 -7.26 14.61
C ASN A 292 -0.42 -8.47 15.26
N ILE A 293 0.23 -9.16 16.20
CA ILE A 293 -0.36 -10.33 16.88
C ILE A 293 -1.62 -9.94 17.68
N PRO A 294 -1.62 -8.87 18.52
CA PRO A 294 -2.82 -8.43 19.22
C PRO A 294 -3.96 -8.04 18.26
N TRP A 295 -3.65 -7.35 17.16
CA TRP A 295 -4.65 -6.97 16.16
C TRP A 295 -5.31 -8.18 15.52
N SER A 296 -4.51 -9.21 15.22
CA SER A 296 -5.02 -10.49 14.69
C SER A 296 -5.96 -11.20 15.68
N ALA A 297 -5.69 -11.11 16.99
CA ALA A 297 -6.59 -11.64 18.01
C ALA A 297 -7.88 -10.81 18.11
N PHE A 298 -7.79 -9.47 18.04
CA PHE A 298 -8.95 -8.58 18.09
C PHE A 298 -9.90 -8.70 16.90
N ALA A 299 -9.48 -9.33 15.79
CA ALA A 299 -10.41 -9.70 14.72
C ALA A 299 -11.55 -10.62 15.22
N PHE A 300 -11.33 -11.42 16.26
CA PHE A 300 -12.36 -12.27 16.87
C PHE A 300 -13.17 -11.58 17.96
N LEU A 301 -12.86 -10.33 18.31
CA LEU A 301 -13.47 -9.64 19.44
C LEU A 301 -14.99 -9.44 19.26
N THR A 302 -15.43 -9.09 18.05
CA THR A 302 -16.88 -9.00 17.74
C THR A 302 -17.60 -10.32 18.00
N MET A 303 -17.02 -11.42 17.51
CA MET A 303 -17.57 -12.77 17.68
C MET A 303 -17.60 -13.19 19.15
N TYR A 304 -16.55 -12.85 19.91
CA TYR A 304 -16.49 -13.08 21.35
C TYR A 304 -17.57 -12.31 22.11
N ILE A 305 -17.78 -11.03 21.80
CA ILE A 305 -18.84 -10.23 22.43
C ILE A 305 -20.23 -10.82 22.12
N GLN A 306 -20.44 -11.30 20.89
CA GLN A 306 -21.67 -12.00 20.51
C GLN A 306 -21.85 -13.33 21.27
N TYR A 307 -20.76 -14.05 21.58
CA TYR A 307 -20.81 -15.26 22.42
C TYR A 307 -21.23 -14.98 23.86
N CYS A 308 -20.88 -13.80 24.38
CA CYS A 308 -21.33 -13.35 25.70
C CYS A 308 -22.83 -13.03 25.75
N GLY A 309 -23.58 -13.21 24.66
CA GLY A 309 -25.03 -12.95 24.59
C GLY A 309 -25.38 -11.48 24.32
N VAL A 310 -24.39 -10.64 24.00
CA VAL A 310 -24.60 -9.23 23.70
C VAL A 310 -25.23 -9.07 22.30
N PRO A 311 -26.28 -8.24 22.14
CA PRO A 311 -26.90 -7.99 20.84
C PRO A 311 -25.92 -7.44 19.79
N ASP A 312 -26.09 -7.84 18.54
CA ASP A 312 -25.23 -7.46 17.40
C ASP A 312 -24.93 -5.96 17.30
N ARG A 313 -25.93 -5.12 17.58
CA ARG A 313 -25.80 -3.65 17.54
C ARG A 313 -24.83 -3.13 18.61
N ILE A 314 -24.90 -3.70 19.81
CA ILE A 314 -24.04 -3.29 20.92
C ILE A 314 -22.63 -3.84 20.67
N ALA A 315 -22.51 -5.08 20.19
CA ALA A 315 -21.23 -5.66 19.79
C ALA A 315 -20.53 -4.79 18.72
N ALA A 316 -21.28 -4.32 17.71
CA ALA A 316 -20.79 -3.39 16.70
C ALA A 316 -20.33 -2.05 17.29
N LEU A 317 -21.09 -1.49 18.26
CA LEU A 317 -20.73 -0.24 18.93
C LEU A 317 -19.50 -0.38 19.84
N CYS A 318 -19.25 -1.54 20.44
CA CYS A 318 -18.03 -1.75 21.21
C CYS A 318 -16.78 -1.66 20.32
N MET A 319 -16.87 -2.09 19.06
CA MET A 319 -15.77 -2.00 18.09
C MET A 319 -15.60 -0.61 17.50
N SER A 320 -16.67 0.20 17.52
CA SER A 320 -16.67 1.51 16.89
C SER A 320 -15.76 2.51 17.59
N GLY A 321 -15.65 2.44 18.93
CA GLY A 321 -14.82 3.36 19.72
C GLY A 321 -13.35 3.34 19.34
N GLY A 322 -12.75 2.14 19.21
CA GLY A 322 -11.33 2.00 18.84
C GLY A 322 -11.04 2.44 17.40
N LEU A 323 -11.95 2.13 16.47
CA LEU A 323 -11.82 2.51 15.06
C LEU A 323 -12.03 4.02 14.85
N LEU A 324 -12.93 4.63 15.62
CA LEU A 324 -13.12 6.08 15.62
C LEU A 324 -11.89 6.79 16.19
N ALA A 325 -11.31 6.29 17.28
CA ALA A 325 -10.07 6.80 17.83
C ALA A 325 -8.91 6.70 16.82
N ALA A 326 -8.81 5.58 16.09
CA ALA A 326 -7.82 5.41 15.02
C ALA A 326 -8.05 6.41 13.86
N ALA A 327 -9.31 6.65 13.48
CA ALA A 327 -9.64 7.62 12.44
C ALA A 327 -9.25 9.06 12.85
N CYS A 328 -9.55 9.46 14.09
CA CYS A 328 -9.12 10.75 14.64
C CYS A 328 -7.59 10.84 14.77
N GLY A 329 -6.93 9.74 15.15
CA GLY A 329 -5.48 9.64 15.25
C GLY A 329 -4.78 9.96 13.93
N GLY A 330 -5.28 9.46 12.80
CA GLY A 330 -4.72 9.78 11.48
C GLY A 330 -4.78 11.28 11.14
N PHE A 331 -5.84 11.99 11.53
CA PHE A 331 -5.98 13.43 11.30
C PHE A 331 -5.02 14.27 12.14
N ILE A 332 -4.69 13.81 13.34
CA ILE A 332 -3.80 14.51 14.27
C ILE A 332 -2.33 14.15 13.99
N ALA A 333 -2.05 12.86 13.76
CA ALA A 333 -0.70 12.36 13.55
C ALA A 333 -0.09 12.83 12.23
N GLY A 334 -0.90 13.02 11.19
CA GLY A 334 -0.42 13.49 9.89
C GLY A 334 0.30 14.84 9.98
N PRO A 335 -0.37 15.92 10.44
CA PRO A 335 0.26 17.23 10.62
C PRO A 335 1.38 17.28 11.67
N ILE A 336 1.37 16.41 12.68
CA ILE A 336 2.47 16.32 13.67
C ILE A 336 3.70 15.66 13.06
N GLY A 337 3.52 14.81 12.05
CA GLY A 337 4.60 14.10 11.36
C GLY A 337 5.28 14.90 10.25
N ASP A 338 4.65 15.97 9.78
CA ASP A 338 5.23 16.96 8.84
C ASP A 338 6.08 17.99 9.59
#